data_AF-A0A7C3S064-F1
#
_entry.id   AF-A0A7C3S064-F1
#
_cell.length_a   1.000
_cell.length_b   1.000
_cell.length_c   1.000
_cell.angle_alpha   90.00
_cell.angle_beta   90.00
_cell.angle_gamma   90.00
#
_symmetry.space_group_name_H-M   'P 1'
#
loop_
_entity.id
_entity.type
_entity.pdbx_description
1 polymer ?
#
loop_
_entity_poly.entity_id
_entity_poly.type
_entity_poly.pdbx_seq_one_letter_code
_entity_poly.pdbx_strand_id
1 'polypeptide(L)' 'MFKGFIFDLDGTVYLSDRLIPGADRVIRLLREGGRKVIFLSNKPIQTREDYAA' A
#
# COMPACT_ATOMS: atom_id res chain seq x y z
N MET A 1 4.12 19.71 5.13
CA MET A 1 4.08 18.48 4.29
C MET A 1 4.20 17.26 5.20
N PHE A 2 3.56 16.14 4.85
CA PHE A 2 3.56 14.91 5.66
C PHE A 2 4.88 14.12 5.54
N LYS A 3 5.33 13.52 6.65
CA LYS A 3 6.56 12.72 6.70
C LYS A 3 6.36 11.26 6.27
N GLY A 4 5.12 10.80 6.19
CA GLY A 4 4.78 9.46 5.79
C GLY A 4 3.28 9.27 5.56
N PHE A 5 2.95 8.12 4.99
CA PHE A 5 1.61 7.71 4.57
C PHE A 5 1.36 6.28 5.00
N ILE A 6 0.15 6.02 5.50
CA ILE A 6 -0.37 4.69 5.77
C ILE A 6 -1.46 4.42 4.74
N PHE A 7 -1.32 3.35 3.98
CA PHE A 7 -2.33 2.92 3.02
C PHE A 7 -3.07 1.70 3.54
N ASP A 8 -4.40 1.74 3.42
CA ASP A 8 -5.17 0.52 3.37
C ASP A 8 -4.81 -0.26 2.10
N LEU A 9 -5.03 -1.58 2.10
CA LEU A 9 -4.77 -2.43 0.95
C LEU A 9 -6.04 -2.61 0.11
N ASP A 10 -7.12 -3.11 0.71
CA ASP A 10 -8.36 -3.45 0.01
C ASP A 10 -9.17 -2.22 -0.37
N GLY A 11 -9.55 -2.13 -1.65
CA GLY A 11 -10.28 -0.97 -2.18
C GLY A 11 -9.44 0.31 -2.28
N THR A 12 -8.16 0.28 -1.89
CA THR A 12 -7.24 1.42 -1.93
C THR A 12 -6.02 1.17 -2.82
N VAL A 13 -5.29 0.08 -2.58
CA VAL A 13 -4.14 -0.33 -3.41
C VAL A 13 -4.57 -1.35 -4.47
N TYR A 14 -5.46 -2.28 -4.10
CA TYR A 14 -6.01 -3.26 -5.01
C TYR A 14 -7.50 -3.48 -4.72
N LEU A 15 -8.22 -4.00 -5.70
CA LEU A 15 -9.58 -4.50 -5.55
C LEU A 15 -9.60 -5.96 -5.97
N SER A 16 -9.91 -6.84 -5.02
CA SER A 16 -9.77 -8.30 -5.17
C SER A 16 -8.33 -8.66 -5.54
N ASP A 17 -8.11 -9.21 -6.74
CA ASP A 17 -6.83 -9.65 -7.28
C ASP A 17 -6.21 -8.63 -8.25
N ARG A 18 -6.83 -7.46 -8.42
CA ARG A 18 -6.40 -6.44 -9.39
C ARG A 18 -5.87 -5.19 -8.72
N LEU A 19 -4.71 -4.73 -9.18
CA LEU A 19 -4.16 -3.43 -8.78
C LEU A 19 -5.11 -2.31 -9.20
N ILE A 20 -5.33 -1.34 -8.30
CA ILE A 20 -6.04 -0.11 -8.64
C ILE A 20 -5.13 0.75 -9.52
N PRO A 21 -5.60 1.22 -10.70
CA PRO A 21 -4.76 1.96 -11.64
C PRO A 21 -4.05 3.16 -11.01
N GLY A 22 -2.72 3.16 -11.09
CA GLY A 22 -1.87 4.26 -10.60
C GLY A 22 -1.53 4.21 -9.11
N ALA A 23 -2.01 3.22 -8.35
CA ALA A 23 -1.64 3.04 -6.94
C ALA A 23 -0.12 2.80 -6.80
N ASP A 24 0.44 1.97 -7.67
CA ASP A 24 1.87 1.73 -7.82
C ASP A 24 2.66 3.02 -8.06
N ARG A 25 2.19 3.85 -9.00
CA ARG A 25 2.84 5.12 -9.35
C ARG A 25 2.85 6.08 -8.16
N VAL A 26 1.74 6.20 -7.44
CA VAL A 26 1.65 7.08 -6.26
C VAL A 26 2.58 6.60 -5.16
N ILE A 27 2.56 5.30 -4.83
CA ILE A 27 3.44 4.71 -3.82
C ILE A 27 4.91 4.93 -4.19
N ARG A 28 5.28 4.73 -5.46
CA ARG A 28 6.63 4.96 -5.96
C ARG A 28 7.05 6.42 -5.77
N LEU A 29 6.25 7.38 -6.23
CA LEU A 29 6.55 8.82 -6.10
C LEU A 29 6.67 9.27 -4.63
N LEU A 30 5.88 8.67 -3.73
CA LEU A 30 5.97 8.92 -2.29
C LEU A 30 7.30 8.44 -1.72
N ARG A 31 7.70 7.20 -2.03
CA ARG A 31 8.98 6.63 -1.60
C ARG A 31 10.17 7.41 -2.18
N GLU A 32 10.13 7.74 -3.48
CA GLU A 32 11.22 8.41 -4.18
C GLU A 32 11.55 9.79 -3.64
N GLY A 33 10.57 10.57 -3.20
CA GLY A 33 10.87 11.82 -2.51
C GLY A 33 10.87 11.69 -0.99
N GLY A 34 11.28 10.54 -0.46
CA GLY A 34 11.70 10.37 0.93
C GLY A 34 10.59 10.22 1.97
N ARG A 35 9.35 9.93 1.56
CA ARG A 35 8.23 9.74 2.50
C ARG A 35 8.17 8.28 2.92
N LYS A 36 7.96 8.05 4.22
CA LYS A 36 7.72 6.69 4.74
C LYS A 36 6.38 6.18 4.21
N VAL A 37 6.33 4.95 3.72
CA VAL A 37 5.09 4.30 3.28
C VAL A 37 4.90 3.00 4.05
N ILE A 38 3.77 2.87 4.72
CA ILE A 38 3.36 1.68 5.47
C ILE A 38 2.03 1.20 4.90
N PHE A 39 1.83 -0.12 4.89
CA PHE A 39 0.55 -0.73 4.54
C PHE A 39 -0.10 -1.31 5.80
N LEU A 40 -1.41 -1.12 5.93
CA LEU A 40 -2.21 -1.62 7.04
C LEU A 40 -3.52 -2.18 6.48
N SER A 41 -3.74 -3.48 6.62
CA SER A 41 -4.99 -4.13 6.20
C SER A 41 -5.70 -4.72 7.41
N ASN A 42 -7.03 -4.78 7.34
CA ASN A 42 -7.88 -5.43 8.33
C ASN A 42 -8.20 -6.89 7.99
N LYS A 43 -7.62 -7.50 6.95
CA LYS A 43 -7.81 -8.92 6.63
C LYS A 43 -7.08 -9.82 7.63
N PRO A 44 -7.81 -10.63 8.43
CA PRO A 44 -7.19 -11.45 9.47
C PRO A 44 -6.70 -12.82 8.96
N ILE A 45 -6.90 -13.13 7.66
CA ILE A 45 -6.69 -14.47 7.10
C ILE A 45 -5.27 -14.65 6.58
N GLN A 46 -4.63 -13.59 6.12
CA GLN A 46 -3.28 -13.59 5.57
C GLN A 46 -2.31 -12.91 6.52
N THR A 47 -1.11 -13.48 6.64
CA THR A 47 0.01 -12.90 7.38
C THR A 47 0.63 -11.74 6.61
N ARG A 48 1.51 -10.97 7.27
CA ARG A 48 2.28 -9.92 6.59
C ARG A 48 3.20 -10.51 5.53
N GLU A 49 3.76 -11.68 5.80
CA GLU A 49 4.61 -12.44 4.91
C GLU A 49 3.85 -12.83 3.64
N ASP A 50 2.58 -13.24 3.74
CA ASP A 50 1.77 -13.58 2.55
C ASP A 50 1.58 -12.39 1.58
N TYR A 51 1.62 -11.15 2.07
CA TYR A 51 1.51 -9.94 1.24
C TYR A 51 2.85 -9.36 0.77
N ALA A 52 3.92 -9.59 1.51
CA ALA A 52 5.21 -8.91 1.34
C ALA A 52 6.39 -9.87 1.15
N ALA A 53 6.12 -11.14 0.86
CA ALA A 53 7.11 -12.15 0.49
C ALA A 53 7.96 -11.73 -0.71
#